data_AF-A0A7J6QKJ5-F1
#
_entry.id   AF-A0A7J6QKJ5-F1
#
_cell.length_a   1.000
_cell.length_b   1.000
_cell.length_c   1.000
_cell.angle_alpha   90.00
_cell.angle_beta   90.00
_cell.angle_gamma   90.00
#
_symmetry.space_group_name_H-M   'P 1'
#
loop_
_entity.id
_entity.type
_entity.pdbx_description
1 polymer ?
#
loop_
_entity_poly.entity_id
_entity_poly.type
_entity_poly.pdbx_seq_one_letter_code
_entity_poly.pdbx_strand_id
1 'polypeptide(L)'
;MQGVAAVLLPGIAPRDYKEGEDVPLSVNEMTSVRTQLPMDYYKTHATDSQCRVVTDKSAEVNANLGELLSGQMMSPTSYKIQMLRSLKCQIACKDQLTPELRDTIKQMIRDQYTVNMNVDRLPGAVKFTVRDPQKTATEANDEKANQVFVMSGFPLGVQLKNQYYLHNHLKFKLEYHRPEDAEDNGFSVYRVVGFEIEPSSLKQFVRDGGDSAVCHSEGATLEPLDLDKAESIT
;
A
#
# COMPACT_ATOMS: atom_id res chain seq x y z
N MET A 1 -16.37 36.15 -28.39
CA MET A 1 -15.37 35.32 -27.69
C MET A 1 -16.00 33.95 -27.47
N GLN A 2 -15.60 32.94 -28.24
CA GLN A 2 -16.08 31.57 -28.06
C GLN A 2 -15.42 31.01 -26.81
N GLY A 3 -16.23 30.67 -25.80
CA GLY A 3 -15.78 29.98 -24.61
C GLY A 3 -15.29 28.58 -24.99
N VAL A 4 -14.07 28.25 -24.58
CA VAL A 4 -13.55 26.89 -24.71
C VAL A 4 -14.30 26.02 -23.70
N ALA A 5 -15.21 25.18 -24.20
CA ALA A 5 -15.84 24.15 -23.38
C ALA A 5 -14.82 23.02 -23.18
N ALA A 6 -14.14 23.03 -22.03
CA ALA A 6 -13.30 21.91 -21.62
C ALA A 6 -14.21 20.75 -21.20
N VAL A 7 -14.35 19.75 -22.06
CA VAL A 7 -15.01 18.48 -21.70
C VAL A 7 -13.99 17.63 -20.98
N LEU A 8 -14.04 17.62 -19.65
CA LEU A 8 -13.35 16.60 -18.87
C LEU A 8 -14.06 15.26 -19.11
N LEU A 9 -13.31 14.27 -19.57
CA LEU A 9 -13.85 12.92 -19.67
C LEU A 9 -14.24 12.44 -18.25
N PRO A 10 -15.38 11.75 -18.11
CA PRO A 10 -15.80 11.22 -16.82
C PRO A 10 -14.68 10.35 -16.23
N GLY A 11 -14.34 10.61 -14.96
CA GLY A 11 -13.32 9.88 -14.22
C GLY A 11 -11.91 10.50 -14.22
N ILE A 12 -11.66 11.63 -14.89
CA ILE A 12 -10.32 12.28 -14.93
C ILE A 12 -10.19 13.45 -13.94
N ALA A 13 -11.31 14.04 -13.50
CA ALA A 13 -11.28 15.18 -12.59
C ALA A 13 -10.63 14.80 -11.24
N PRO A 14 -9.71 15.63 -10.70
CA PRO A 14 -9.14 15.41 -9.37
C PRO A 14 -10.23 15.40 -8.31
N ARG A 15 -10.12 14.49 -7.34
CA ARG A 15 -11.07 14.43 -6.22
C ARG A 15 -10.58 15.28 -5.06
N ASP A 16 -11.50 16.08 -4.54
CA ASP A 16 -11.27 16.85 -3.31
C ASP A 16 -12.00 16.15 -2.15
N TYR A 17 -11.33 16.11 -1.01
CA TYR A 17 -11.78 15.43 0.21
C TYR A 17 -12.00 16.43 1.33
N LYS A 18 -13.01 16.19 2.16
CA LYS A 18 -13.21 16.92 3.42
C LYS A 18 -12.36 16.32 4.53
N GLU A 19 -12.11 17.10 5.57
CA GLU A 19 -11.45 16.57 6.77
C GLU A 19 -12.24 15.38 7.34
N GLY A 20 -11.53 14.28 7.61
CA GLY A 20 -12.12 13.04 8.12
C GLY A 20 -12.89 12.21 7.10
N GLU A 21 -12.99 12.64 5.84
CA GLU A 21 -13.57 11.84 4.76
C GLU A 21 -12.70 10.60 4.48
N ASP A 22 -13.34 9.48 4.19
CA ASP A 22 -12.66 8.24 3.83
C ASP A 22 -11.97 8.38 2.46
N VAL A 23 -10.69 8.03 2.43
CA VAL A 23 -9.84 8.06 1.24
C VAL A 23 -9.67 6.61 0.75
N PRO A 24 -10.34 6.19 -0.35
CA PRO A 24 -10.28 4.81 -0.80
C PRO A 24 -8.87 4.41 -1.25
N LEU A 25 -8.36 3.31 -0.69
CA LEU A 25 -7.15 2.65 -1.14
C LEU A 25 -7.52 1.44 -1.99
N SER A 26 -6.92 1.36 -3.17
CA SER A 26 -7.09 0.27 -4.12
C SER A 26 -5.76 -0.43 -4.39
N VAL A 27 -5.83 -1.67 -4.85
CA VAL A 27 -4.68 -2.47 -5.26
C VAL A 27 -4.87 -2.93 -6.70
N ASN A 28 -3.83 -2.80 -7.51
CA ASN A 28 -3.76 -3.36 -8.85
C ASN A 28 -3.23 -4.79 -8.80
N GLU A 29 -3.21 -5.45 -9.96
CA GLU A 29 -2.47 -6.69 -10.12
C GLU A 29 -0.99 -6.51 -9.71
N MET A 30 -0.46 -7.52 -9.01
CA MET A 30 0.95 -7.58 -8.67
C MET A 30 1.77 -7.89 -9.92
N THR A 31 2.90 -7.22 -10.03
CA THR A 31 3.81 -7.35 -11.17
C THR A 31 5.14 -7.93 -10.73
N SER A 32 5.78 -8.72 -11.57
CA SER A 32 7.10 -9.31 -11.30
C SER A 32 8.13 -8.78 -12.28
N VAL A 33 9.37 -8.63 -11.82
CA VAL A 33 10.53 -8.37 -12.71
C VAL A 33 11.11 -9.66 -13.30
N ARG A 34 10.69 -10.83 -12.80
CA ARG A 34 11.15 -12.15 -13.25
C ARG A 34 10.16 -12.85 -14.18
N THR A 35 8.87 -12.67 -13.95
CA THR A 35 7.80 -13.29 -14.73
C THR A 35 7.05 -12.23 -15.52
N GLN A 36 6.46 -12.63 -16.65
CA GLN A 36 5.63 -11.74 -17.48
C GLN A 36 4.14 -11.80 -17.12
N LEU A 37 3.78 -12.53 -16.05
CA LEU A 37 2.39 -12.79 -15.68
C LEU A 37 2.02 -11.96 -14.46
N PRO A 38 1.09 -10.99 -14.59
CA PRO A 38 0.49 -10.32 -13.45
C PRO A 38 -0.29 -11.32 -12.59
N MET A 39 -0.31 -11.07 -11.28
CA MET A 39 -1.02 -11.91 -10.32
C MET A 39 -1.92 -11.08 -9.44
N ASP A 40 -3.17 -11.52 -9.26
CA ASP A 40 -4.10 -10.90 -8.33
C ASP A 40 -3.54 -10.90 -6.90
N TYR A 41 -3.55 -9.74 -6.26
CA TYR A 41 -3.16 -9.53 -4.86
C TYR A 41 -3.90 -10.49 -3.92
N TYR A 42 -5.19 -10.74 -4.14
CA TYR A 42 -5.97 -11.60 -3.25
C TYR A 42 -5.62 -13.10 -3.34
N LYS A 43 -4.72 -13.50 -4.24
CA LYS A 43 -4.11 -14.84 -4.22
C LYS A 43 -3.10 -15.03 -3.09
N THR A 44 -2.63 -13.96 -2.46
CA THR A 44 -1.80 -14.03 -1.24
C THR A 44 -2.63 -14.12 0.04
N HIS A 45 -3.94 -14.25 -0.09
CA HIS A 45 -4.90 -14.33 1.00
C HIS A 45 -5.62 -15.67 0.99
N ALA A 46 -6.13 -16.07 2.16
CA ALA A 46 -6.94 -17.29 2.25
C ALA A 46 -8.25 -17.15 1.45
N THR A 47 -8.81 -18.24 0.95
CA THR A 47 -10.06 -18.20 0.15
C THR A 47 -11.26 -17.67 0.94
N ASP A 48 -11.29 -17.95 2.24
CA ASP A 48 -12.32 -17.51 3.20
C ASP A 48 -11.85 -16.31 4.04
N SER A 49 -10.87 -15.57 3.50
CA SER A 49 -10.28 -14.40 4.12
C SER A 49 -11.30 -13.26 4.28
N GLN A 50 -11.27 -12.62 5.45
CA GLN A 50 -11.96 -11.35 5.68
C GLN A 50 -11.28 -10.18 4.93
N CYS A 51 -10.03 -10.33 4.47
CA CYS A 51 -9.32 -9.35 3.65
C CYS A 51 -9.97 -9.17 2.27
N ARG A 52 -10.60 -10.23 1.72
CA ARG A 52 -11.27 -10.17 0.41
C ARG A 52 -12.65 -9.52 0.49
N VAL A 53 -13.22 -9.38 1.70
CA VAL A 53 -14.57 -8.86 1.90
C VAL A 53 -14.51 -7.35 2.08
N VAL A 54 -14.32 -6.63 0.97
CA VAL A 54 -14.95 -5.32 0.84
C VAL A 54 -16.24 -5.58 0.09
N THR A 55 -17.33 -5.52 0.86
CA THR A 55 -18.72 -5.53 0.39
C THR A 55 -18.88 -4.68 -0.86
N ASP A 56 -19.66 -5.22 -1.79
CA ASP A 56 -19.98 -4.70 -3.12
C ASP A 56 -18.95 -4.91 -4.24
N LYS A 57 -19.20 -5.96 -5.03
CA LYS A 57 -18.75 -6.09 -6.41
C LYS A 57 -19.25 -4.94 -7.32
N SER A 58 -20.06 -4.01 -6.79
CA SER A 58 -20.46 -2.75 -7.44
C SER A 58 -19.59 -1.55 -7.04
N ALA A 59 -18.65 -1.71 -6.09
CA ALA A 59 -17.57 -0.75 -5.87
C ALA A 59 -16.45 -1.01 -6.89
N GLU A 60 -16.78 -1.01 -8.17
CA GLU A 60 -15.78 -0.74 -9.20
C GLU A 60 -15.17 0.61 -8.81
N VAL A 61 -13.89 0.62 -8.44
CA VAL A 61 -13.12 1.85 -8.30
C VAL A 61 -13.34 2.61 -9.60
N ASN A 62 -14.09 3.72 -9.56
CA ASN A 62 -14.62 4.41 -10.74
C ASN A 62 -13.61 4.42 -11.90
N ALA A 63 -13.69 3.42 -12.77
CA ALA A 63 -12.66 3.21 -13.78
C ALA A 63 -12.92 4.21 -14.88
N ASN A 64 -11.88 4.91 -15.32
CA ASN A 64 -12.03 5.70 -16.53
C ASN A 64 -12.11 4.76 -17.75
N LEU A 65 -12.62 5.27 -18.87
CA LEU A 65 -12.80 4.46 -20.08
C LEU A 65 -11.48 3.83 -20.57
N GLY A 66 -10.35 4.51 -20.37
CA GLY A 66 -9.02 3.99 -20.72
C GLY A 66 -8.60 2.79 -19.87
N GLU A 67 -8.82 2.85 -18.56
CA GLU A 67 -8.56 1.75 -17.62
C GLU A 67 -9.43 0.54 -17.94
N LEU A 68 -10.72 0.78 -18.22
CA LEU A 68 -11.65 -0.27 -18.61
C LEU A 68 -11.22 -0.97 -19.91
N LEU A 69 -10.85 -0.20 -20.93
CA LEU A 69 -10.40 -0.74 -22.23
C LEU A 69 -9.03 -1.43 -22.14
N SER A 70 -8.17 -0.98 -21.23
CA SER A 70 -6.86 -1.60 -20.97
C SER A 70 -6.97 -2.87 -20.14
N GLY A 71 -8.16 -3.16 -19.59
CA GLY A 71 -8.39 -4.31 -18.70
C GLY A 71 -7.70 -4.16 -17.35
N GLN A 72 -7.37 -2.94 -16.93
CA GLN A 72 -6.71 -2.70 -15.66
C GLN A 72 -7.71 -2.93 -14.52
N MET A 73 -7.51 -3.99 -13.75
CA MET A 73 -8.36 -4.34 -12.62
C MET A 73 -7.78 -3.74 -11.33
N MET A 74 -8.51 -2.78 -10.76
CA MET A 74 -8.28 -2.26 -9.41
C MET A 74 -9.28 -2.89 -8.47
N SER A 75 -8.79 -3.47 -7.39
CA SER A 75 -9.64 -4.01 -6.32
C SER A 75 -9.59 -3.10 -5.09
N PRO A 76 -10.71 -2.85 -4.41
CA PRO A 76 -10.70 -2.14 -3.14
C PRO A 76 -9.91 -2.94 -2.10
N THR A 77 -9.32 -2.26 -1.13
CA THR A 77 -8.61 -2.88 0.00
C THR A 77 -9.36 -2.67 1.32
N SER A 78 -9.04 -3.47 2.34
CA SER A 78 -9.62 -3.32 3.68
C SER A 78 -8.97 -2.22 4.53
N TYR A 79 -7.94 -1.53 4.02
CA TYR A 79 -7.27 -0.46 4.73
C TYR A 79 -8.16 0.79 4.80
N LYS A 80 -8.36 1.29 6.03
CA LYS A 80 -9.11 2.53 6.27
C LYS A 80 -8.14 3.70 6.33
N ILE A 81 -8.33 4.69 5.46
CA ILE A 81 -7.57 5.94 5.45
C ILE A 81 -8.57 7.08 5.55
N GLN A 82 -8.28 8.06 6.40
CA GLN A 82 -9.12 9.23 6.58
C GLN A 82 -8.31 10.51 6.37
N MET A 83 -8.87 11.45 5.61
CA MET A 83 -8.21 12.70 5.28
C MET A 83 -7.89 13.50 6.55
N LEU A 84 -6.63 13.96 6.66
CA LEU A 84 -6.06 14.66 7.83
C LEU A 84 -6.13 13.92 9.18
N ARG A 85 -6.47 12.64 9.20
CA ARG A 85 -6.50 11.84 10.43
C ARG A 85 -5.42 10.79 10.42
N SER A 86 -4.39 11.03 11.24
CA SER A 86 -3.34 10.04 11.47
C SER A 86 -3.88 8.90 12.32
N LEU A 87 -4.09 7.75 11.69
CA LEU A 87 -4.47 6.53 12.38
C LEU A 87 -3.20 5.84 12.91
N LYS A 88 -3.26 5.41 14.17
CA LYS A 88 -2.25 4.49 14.72
C LYS A 88 -2.38 3.12 14.06
N CYS A 89 -1.49 2.19 14.41
CA CYS A 89 -1.53 0.86 13.82
C CYS A 89 -2.91 0.20 13.99
N GLN A 90 -3.48 -0.25 12.88
CA GLN A 90 -4.76 -0.93 12.83
C GLN A 90 -4.60 -2.26 12.10
N ILE A 91 -5.34 -3.26 12.55
CA ILE A 91 -5.40 -4.56 11.90
C ILE A 91 -6.38 -4.43 10.73
N ALA A 92 -5.87 -4.47 9.51
CA ALA A 92 -6.70 -4.35 8.32
C ALA A 92 -7.54 -5.62 8.09
N CYS A 93 -6.97 -6.79 8.37
CA CYS A 93 -7.66 -8.07 8.32
C CYS A 93 -6.80 -9.16 8.99
N LYS A 94 -7.32 -10.38 9.10
CA LYS A 94 -6.58 -11.53 9.61
C LYS A 94 -6.83 -12.75 8.74
N ASP A 95 -5.75 -13.41 8.35
CA ASP A 95 -5.77 -14.62 7.52
C ASP A 95 -5.07 -15.79 8.18
N GLN A 96 -5.62 -16.98 7.93
CA GLN A 96 -4.96 -18.23 8.28
C GLN A 96 -3.95 -18.59 7.21
N LEU A 97 -2.74 -18.97 7.63
CA LEU A 97 -1.68 -19.34 6.72
C LEU A 97 -1.67 -20.86 6.51
N THR A 98 -2.40 -21.33 5.50
CA THR A 98 -2.37 -22.76 5.12
C THR A 98 -1.02 -23.11 4.48
N PRO A 99 -0.61 -24.40 4.48
CA PRO A 99 0.63 -24.82 3.82
C PRO A 99 0.69 -24.42 2.34
N GLU A 100 -0.42 -24.56 1.62
CA GLU A 100 -0.51 -24.24 0.19
C GLU A 100 -0.37 -22.72 -0.06
N LEU A 101 -1.02 -21.92 0.78
CA LEU A 101 -0.91 -20.47 0.73
C LEU A 101 0.52 -20.01 1.04
N ARG A 102 1.14 -20.61 2.06
CA ARG A 102 2.53 -20.33 2.44
C ARG A 102 3.48 -20.58 1.27
N ASP A 103 3.36 -21.71 0.61
CA ASP A 103 4.23 -22.07 -0.51
C ASP A 103 4.00 -21.17 -1.73
N THR A 104 2.74 -20.78 -1.96
CA THR A 104 2.37 -19.79 -3.00
C THR A 104 3.04 -18.45 -2.73
N ILE A 105 2.92 -17.91 -1.51
CA ILE A 105 3.55 -16.64 -1.13
C ILE A 105 5.08 -16.73 -1.25
N LYS A 106 5.70 -17.82 -0.79
CA LYS A 106 7.16 -18.02 -0.95
C LYS A 106 7.60 -18.05 -2.40
N GLN A 107 6.84 -18.71 -3.28
CA GLN A 107 7.11 -18.72 -4.71
C GLN A 107 7.02 -17.29 -5.28
N MET A 108 6.00 -16.52 -4.89
CA MET A 108 5.83 -15.13 -5.33
C MET A 108 6.96 -14.22 -4.81
N ILE A 109 7.44 -14.42 -3.58
CA ILE A 109 8.62 -13.70 -3.06
C ILE A 109 9.86 -14.06 -3.89
N ARG A 110 10.09 -15.34 -4.21
CA ARG A 110 11.22 -15.77 -5.08
C ARG A 110 11.14 -15.19 -6.47
N ASP A 111 9.93 -15.06 -6.99
CA ASP A 111 9.64 -14.47 -8.30
C ASP A 111 9.63 -12.94 -8.24
N GLN A 112 9.96 -12.31 -7.10
CA GLN A 112 10.08 -10.86 -6.96
C GLN A 112 8.80 -10.10 -7.37
N TYR A 113 7.64 -10.61 -6.97
CA TYR A 113 6.39 -9.89 -7.14
C TYR A 113 6.36 -8.61 -6.28
N THR A 114 5.85 -7.54 -6.89
CA THR A 114 5.66 -6.21 -6.33
C THR A 114 4.18 -5.92 -6.26
N VAL A 115 3.72 -5.46 -5.10
CA VAL A 115 2.33 -5.06 -4.85
C VAL A 115 2.18 -3.58 -5.22
N ASN A 116 1.22 -3.31 -6.10
CA ASN A 116 0.96 -1.97 -6.63
C ASN A 116 -0.33 -1.43 -6.01
N MET A 117 -0.24 -0.47 -5.09
CA MET A 117 -1.40 0.17 -4.47
C MET A 117 -1.57 1.61 -4.94
N ASN A 118 -2.82 2.06 -5.02
CA ASN A 118 -3.18 3.38 -5.52
C ASN A 118 -4.18 4.08 -4.58
N VAL A 119 -3.95 5.37 -4.33
CA VAL A 119 -4.89 6.28 -3.67
C VAL A 119 -5.21 7.41 -4.63
N ASP A 120 -6.48 7.65 -4.92
CA ASP A 120 -6.91 8.70 -5.87
C ASP A 120 -6.11 8.68 -7.19
N ARG A 121 -5.87 7.47 -7.72
CA ARG A 121 -5.06 7.19 -8.92
C ARG A 121 -3.57 7.53 -8.81
N LEU A 122 -3.08 7.99 -7.66
CA LEU A 122 -1.65 8.14 -7.40
C LEU A 122 -1.05 6.78 -7.02
N PRO A 123 0.01 6.34 -7.72
CA PRO A 123 0.70 5.10 -7.37
C PRO A 123 1.47 5.29 -6.05
N GLY A 124 1.45 4.25 -5.22
CA GLY A 124 2.23 4.21 -3.99
C GLY A 124 3.72 4.14 -4.29
N ALA A 125 4.44 5.19 -3.89
CA ALA A 125 5.88 5.27 -4.01
C ALA A 125 6.57 4.63 -2.80
N VAL A 126 7.61 3.84 -3.05
CA VAL A 126 8.48 3.29 -2.01
C VAL A 126 9.86 3.87 -2.18
N LYS A 127 10.41 4.40 -1.10
CA LYS A 127 11.77 4.93 -1.04
C LYS A 127 12.68 3.88 -0.41
N PHE A 128 13.80 3.60 -1.06
CA PHE A 128 14.87 2.78 -0.48
C PHE A 128 16.21 3.46 -0.63
N THR A 129 16.99 3.36 0.44
CA THR A 129 18.29 3.99 0.56
C THR A 129 19.35 2.94 0.29
N VAL A 130 20.12 3.12 -0.79
CA VAL A 130 21.26 2.26 -1.08
C VAL A 130 22.49 2.87 -0.41
N ARG A 131 23.06 2.13 0.53
CA ARG A 131 24.38 2.46 1.09
C ARG A 131 25.44 2.08 0.08
N ASP A 132 26.29 3.02 -0.28
CA ASP A 132 27.44 2.77 -1.14
C ASP A 132 28.45 1.88 -0.39
N PRO A 133 28.74 0.65 -0.87
CA PRO A 133 29.66 -0.26 -0.20
C PRO A 133 31.10 0.24 -0.15
N GLN A 134 31.47 1.27 -0.93
CA GLN A 134 32.81 1.86 -0.91
C GLN A 134 32.98 2.99 0.11
N LYS A 135 31.91 3.50 0.71
CA LYS A 135 31.98 4.60 1.69
C LYS A 135 32.27 4.07 3.08
N THR A 136 33.18 4.73 3.79
CA THR A 136 33.56 4.35 5.16
C THR A 136 32.39 4.57 6.14
N ALA A 137 32.36 3.83 7.26
CA ALA A 137 31.30 3.91 8.27
C ALA A 137 31.05 5.34 8.82
N THR A 138 32.05 6.21 8.73
CA THR A 138 31.99 7.63 9.10
C THR A 138 31.23 8.50 8.08
N GLU A 139 31.22 8.13 6.80
CA GLU A 139 30.48 8.82 5.72
C GLU A 139 29.08 8.23 5.51
N ALA A 140 28.83 7.00 5.96
CA ALA A 140 27.54 6.32 5.86
C ALA A 140 26.45 6.90 6.79
N ASN A 141 26.84 7.67 7.80
CA ASN A 141 25.94 8.38 8.72
C ASN A 141 25.49 9.75 8.19
N ASP A 142 26.05 10.20 7.06
CA ASP A 142 25.62 11.43 6.40
C ASP A 142 24.43 11.08 5.49
N GLU A 143 23.19 11.36 5.93
CA GLU A 143 21.97 11.01 5.18
C GLU A 143 21.94 11.62 3.77
N LYS A 144 22.69 12.70 3.55
CA LYS A 144 22.88 13.36 2.24
C LYS A 144 23.77 12.58 1.28
N ALA A 145 24.55 11.60 1.76
CA ALA A 145 25.53 10.87 0.95
C ALA A 145 24.98 9.57 0.34
N ASN A 146 23.80 9.11 0.77
CA ASN A 146 23.18 7.90 0.25
C ASN A 146 22.24 8.22 -0.91
N GLN A 147 22.26 7.36 -1.93
CA GLN A 147 21.34 7.49 -3.06
C GLN A 147 19.97 6.96 -2.65
N VAL A 148 18.95 7.81 -2.77
CA VAL A 148 17.55 7.45 -2.56
C VAL A 148 16.95 7.07 -3.91
N PHE A 149 16.46 5.84 -4.00
CA PHE A 149 15.73 5.36 -5.16
C PHE A 149 14.24 5.33 -4.83
N VAL A 150 13.43 5.66 -5.82
CA VAL A 150 11.97 5.65 -5.73
C VAL A 150 11.45 4.64 -6.74
N MET A 151 10.62 3.71 -6.28
CA MET A 151 9.93 2.75 -7.12
C MET A 151 8.42 2.80 -6.86
N SER A 152 7.64 2.43 -7.89
CA SER A 152 6.21 2.20 -7.73
C SER A 152 5.98 0.81 -7.14
N GLY A 153 5.13 0.74 -6.12
CA GLY A 153 4.81 -0.49 -5.42
C GLY A 153 5.92 -0.98 -4.48
N PHE A 154 5.56 -1.91 -3.61
CA PHE A 154 6.48 -2.52 -2.64
C PHE A 154 6.67 -4.01 -2.94
N PRO A 155 7.87 -4.59 -2.69
CA PRO A 155 8.04 -6.03 -2.83
C PRO A 155 7.08 -6.76 -1.88
N LEU A 156 6.48 -7.87 -2.31
CA LEU A 156 5.59 -8.67 -1.46
C LEU A 156 6.30 -9.15 -0.18
N GLY A 157 7.59 -9.44 -0.29
CA GLY A 157 8.42 -9.89 0.80
C GLY A 157 9.89 -9.91 0.42
N VAL A 158 10.73 -10.36 1.36
CA VAL A 158 12.17 -10.49 1.15
C VAL A 158 12.63 -11.91 1.48
N GLN A 159 13.61 -12.39 0.71
CA GLN A 159 14.31 -13.63 0.99
C GLN A 159 15.69 -13.30 1.58
N LEU A 160 15.96 -13.77 2.80
CA LEU A 160 17.26 -13.58 3.47
C LEU A 160 17.71 -14.90 4.10
N LYS A 161 18.94 -15.35 3.79
CA LYS A 161 19.54 -16.59 4.32
C LYS A 161 18.60 -17.82 4.23
N ASN A 162 17.93 -17.96 3.08
CA ASN A 162 16.98 -19.03 2.79
C ASN A 162 15.68 -19.01 3.63
N GLN A 163 15.40 -17.91 4.33
CA GLN A 163 14.12 -17.65 4.99
C GLN A 163 13.33 -16.60 4.21
N TYR A 164 12.01 -16.66 4.31
CA TYR A 164 11.09 -15.78 3.60
C TYR A 164 10.30 -14.94 4.58
N TYR A 165 10.37 -13.62 4.42
CA TYR A 165 9.69 -12.66 5.27
C TYR A 165 8.68 -11.89 4.44
N LEU A 166 7.41 -11.89 4.87
CA LEU A 166 6.33 -11.18 4.20
C LEU A 166 6.26 -9.74 4.70
N HIS A 167 6.05 -8.78 3.79
CA HIS A 167 5.72 -7.41 4.16
C HIS A 167 4.22 -7.29 4.51
N ASN A 168 3.89 -7.56 5.77
CA ASN A 168 2.52 -7.53 6.27
C ASN A 168 2.13 -6.22 6.98
N HIS A 169 3.10 -5.40 7.38
CA HIS A 169 2.83 -4.11 8.02
C HIS A 169 3.20 -2.96 7.09
N LEU A 170 2.20 -2.18 6.69
CA LEU A 170 2.37 -1.05 5.77
C LEU A 170 2.07 0.25 6.52
N LYS A 171 3.00 1.21 6.43
CA LYS A 171 2.77 2.58 6.87
C LYS A 171 2.57 3.46 5.66
N PHE A 172 1.39 4.06 5.58
CA PHE A 172 1.01 4.97 4.51
C PHE A 172 1.28 6.41 4.92
N LYS A 173 1.90 7.17 4.02
CA LYS A 173 2.05 8.63 4.14
C LYS A 173 1.36 9.27 2.95
N LEU A 174 0.39 10.14 3.24
CA LEU A 174 -0.31 10.90 2.21
C LEU A 174 0.13 12.36 2.31
N GLU A 175 0.58 12.91 1.19
CA GLU A 175 0.80 14.34 1.03
C GLU A 175 -0.46 14.96 0.43
N TYR A 176 -0.83 16.14 0.90
CA TYR A 176 -2.03 16.83 0.46
C TYR A 176 -1.73 18.29 0.13
N HIS A 177 -2.50 18.81 -0.81
CA HIS A 177 -2.57 20.23 -1.14
C HIS A 177 -3.94 20.78 -0.73
N ARG A 178 -3.95 21.96 -0.13
CA ARG A 178 -5.16 22.72 0.15
C ARG A 178 -5.25 23.86 -0.86
N PRO A 179 -6.19 23.81 -1.83
CA PRO A 179 -6.37 24.92 -2.75
C PRO A 179 -6.88 26.16 -2.01
N GLU A 180 -6.34 27.33 -2.30
CA GLU A 180 -6.65 28.57 -1.57
C GLU A 180 -8.11 29.03 -1.77
N ASP A 181 -8.73 28.71 -2.91
CA ASP A 181 -10.08 29.15 -3.30
C ASP A 181 -11.10 28.00 -3.44
N ALA A 182 -10.76 26.77 -3.06
CA ALA A 182 -11.68 25.64 -3.13
C ALA A 182 -12.36 25.43 -1.77
N GLU A 183 -13.56 26.00 -1.64
CA GLU A 183 -14.47 25.69 -0.54
C GLU A 183 -15.69 24.96 -1.09
N ASP A 184 -15.98 23.77 -0.56
CA ASP A 184 -17.23 23.06 -0.85
C ASP A 184 -18.21 23.31 0.29
N ASN A 185 -19.26 24.10 0.02
CA ASN A 185 -20.28 24.46 1.00
C ASN A 185 -19.72 25.12 2.28
N GLY A 186 -18.64 25.91 2.16
CA GLY A 186 -17.98 26.60 3.29
C GLY A 186 -17.01 25.73 4.10
N PHE A 187 -16.74 24.51 3.64
CA PHE A 187 -15.71 23.65 4.22
C PHE A 187 -14.44 23.67 3.37
N SER A 188 -13.28 23.70 4.06
CA SER A 188 -11.98 23.55 3.41
C SER A 188 -11.85 22.16 2.79
N VAL A 189 -11.37 22.10 1.55
CA VAL A 189 -11.14 20.84 0.86
C VAL A 189 -9.65 20.55 0.70
N TYR A 190 -9.32 19.27 0.60
CA TYR A 190 -7.96 18.77 0.53
C TYR A 190 -7.83 17.81 -0.65
N ARG A 191 -6.76 17.97 -1.43
CA ARG A 191 -6.44 17.10 -2.56
C ARG A 191 -5.23 16.27 -2.24
N VAL A 192 -5.29 14.96 -2.43
CA VAL A 192 -4.11 14.09 -2.31
C VAL A 192 -3.17 14.37 -3.47
N VAL A 193 -1.89 14.61 -3.17
CA VAL A 193 -0.85 14.91 -4.18
C VAL A 193 0.35 13.98 -4.12
N GLY A 194 0.47 13.19 -3.04
CA GLY A 194 1.53 12.19 -2.90
C GLY A 194 1.06 11.01 -2.07
N PHE A 195 1.53 9.83 -2.43
CA PHE A 195 1.27 8.59 -1.71
C PHE A 195 2.57 7.80 -1.58
N GLU A 196 3.05 7.64 -0.35
CA GLU A 196 4.25 6.87 -0.01
C GLU A 196 3.88 5.67 0.88
N ILE A 197 4.53 4.55 0.62
CA ILE A 197 4.36 3.29 1.36
C ILE A 197 5.70 2.91 1.98
N GLU A 198 5.72 2.70 3.29
CA GLU A 198 6.84 2.12 4.03
C GLU A 198 6.48 0.67 4.42
N PRO A 199 6.93 -0.34 3.67
CA PRO A 199 6.64 -1.73 3.95
C PRO A 199 7.57 -2.29 5.04
N SER A 200 7.02 -3.12 5.91
CA SER A 200 7.77 -3.80 6.97
C SER A 200 7.17 -5.15 7.29
N SER A 201 7.95 -6.00 7.94
CA SER A 201 7.54 -7.35 8.34
C SER A 201 7.44 -7.40 9.85
N LEU A 202 6.27 -7.75 10.39
CA LEU A 202 6.00 -7.79 11.83
C LEU A 202 5.36 -9.11 12.24
N LYS A 203 6.04 -9.85 13.12
CA LYS A 203 5.53 -11.12 13.68
C LYS A 203 4.46 -10.91 14.76
N GLN A 204 4.61 -9.87 15.57
CA GLN A 204 3.77 -9.63 16.75
C GLN A 204 3.21 -8.21 16.75
N PHE A 205 1.95 -8.10 17.16
CA PHE A 205 1.29 -6.84 17.49
C PHE A 205 0.50 -7.07 18.79
N VAL A 206 0.39 -6.03 19.61
CA VAL A 206 -0.44 -6.09 20.82
C VAL A 206 -1.79 -5.44 20.47
N ARG A 207 -2.89 -6.18 20.63
CA ARG A 207 -4.24 -5.61 20.48
C ARG A 207 -4.50 -4.62 21.61
N ASP A 208 -4.95 -3.42 21.25
CA ASP A 208 -5.36 -2.36 22.18
C ASP A 208 -6.85 -2.02 21.97
N GLY A 209 -7.70 -3.06 22.12
CA GLY A 209 -9.15 -2.95 21.93
C GLY A 209 -9.62 -2.83 20.47
N GLY A 210 -10.66 -3.58 20.10
CA GLY A 210 -11.22 -3.57 18.73
C GLY A 210 -10.18 -3.90 17.65
N ASP A 211 -10.11 -3.05 16.61
CA ASP A 211 -9.16 -3.15 15.49
C ASP A 211 -7.83 -2.40 15.73
N SER A 212 -7.68 -1.71 16.88
CA SER A 212 -6.46 -0.96 17.20
C SER A 212 -5.35 -1.88 17.71
N ALA A 213 -4.11 -1.61 17.28
CA ALA A 213 -2.94 -2.36 17.66
C ALA A 213 -1.73 -1.47 17.98
N VAL A 214 -0.78 -2.01 18.73
CA VAL A 214 0.53 -1.43 18.97
C VAL A 214 1.55 -2.19 18.12
N CYS A 215 2.06 -1.53 17.08
CA CYS A 215 3.02 -2.09 16.12
C CYS A 215 4.46 -1.54 16.30
N HIS A 216 4.60 -0.55 17.19
CA HIS A 216 5.86 -0.04 17.69
C HIS A 216 5.66 0.25 19.18
N SER A 217 6.29 -0.53 20.05
CA SER A 217 6.52 -0.12 21.43
C SER A 217 7.96 0.36 21.55
N GLU A 218 8.16 1.51 22.19
CA GLU A 218 9.50 2.03 22.46
C GLU A 218 10.29 0.97 23.25
N GLY A 219 11.37 0.46 22.63
CA GLY A 219 12.24 -0.56 23.23
C GLY A 219 11.97 -2.02 22.83
N ALA A 220 10.95 -2.32 22.00
CA ALA A 220 10.75 -3.68 21.51
C ALA A 220 11.52 -3.96 20.21
N THR A 221 12.31 -5.03 20.20
CA THR A 221 12.85 -5.63 18.98
C THR A 221 11.71 -6.27 18.20
N LEU A 222 11.32 -5.64 17.08
CA LEU A 222 10.32 -6.16 16.17
C LEU A 222 10.94 -7.30 15.35
N GLU A 223 10.50 -8.53 15.63
CA GLU A 223 10.89 -9.68 14.84
C GLU A 223 10.10 -9.70 13.53
N PRO A 224 10.76 -9.92 12.38
CA PRO A 224 10.06 -10.06 11.11
C PRO A 224 9.21 -11.34 11.07
N LEU A 225 8.11 -11.28 10.32
CA LEU A 225 7.20 -12.39 10.12
C LEU A 225 7.84 -13.42 9.18
N ASP A 226 8.48 -14.42 9.77
CA ASP A 226 9.02 -15.59 9.07
C ASP A 226 7.87 -16.53 8.65
N LEU A 227 7.68 -16.70 7.34
CA LEU A 227 6.61 -17.52 6.79
C LEU A 227 6.69 -18.99 7.22
N ASP A 228 7.88 -19.51 7.52
CA ASP A 228 8.06 -20.90 7.98
C ASP A 228 7.57 -21.12 9.41
N LYS A 229 7.49 -20.05 10.22
CA LYS A 229 7.10 -20.11 11.64
C LYS A 229 5.72 -19.53 11.91
N ALA A 230 5.12 -18.86 10.93
CA ALA A 230 3.82 -18.22 11.07
C ALA A 230 2.66 -19.19 10.85
N GLU A 231 1.64 -19.10 11.70
CA GLU A 231 0.36 -19.80 11.55
C GLU A 231 -0.74 -18.89 10.95
N SER A 232 -0.56 -17.56 11.05
CA SER A 232 -1.51 -16.57 10.55
C SER A 232 -0.79 -15.29 10.11
N ILE A 233 -1.44 -14.53 9.23
CA ILE A 233 -0.99 -13.23 8.72
C ILE A 233 -2.00 -12.17 9.15
N THR A 234 -1.50 -10.98 9.52
CA THR A 234 -2.27 -9.81 9.94
C THR A 234 -1.59 -8.54 9.46
#